data_AF-D7LPF3-F1
#
_entry.id   AF-D7LPF3-F1
#
_cell.length_a   1.000
_cell.length_b   1.000
_cell.length_c   1.000
_cell.angle_alpha   90.00
_cell.angle_beta   90.00
_cell.angle_gamma   90.00
#
_symmetry.space_group_name_H-M   'P 1'
#
loop_
_entity.id
_entity.type
_entity.pdbx_description
1 polymer ?
#
loop_
_entity_poly.entity_id
_entity_poly.type
_entity_poly.pdbx_seq_one_letter_code
_entity_poly.pdbx_strand_id
1 'polypeptide(L)'
;MACSIGNYDYTFDWEFQMDGLNRVIVATSWMLMVKGTSYTNVQDLREKEADSGPLISETVIGVVHDHFLSFHLDMDIDGLANNSFVKVHLEKQSLPPGKSRRTSYLKVKKYVAKTEKDAHIKLSMYDPYKFHLVNPN
;
A
#
# COMPACT_ATOMS: atom_id res chain seq x y z
N MET A 1 7.47 6.78 17.13
CA MET A 1 6.35 7.00 18.10
C MET A 1 5.64 5.68 18.33
N ALA A 2 5.18 5.38 19.54
CA ALA A 2 4.34 4.21 19.80
C ALA A 2 2.95 4.66 20.30
N CYS A 3 1.90 3.99 19.85
CA CYS A 3 0.52 4.23 20.25
C CYS A 3 -0.18 2.89 20.52
N SER A 4 -0.81 2.77 21.68
CA SER A 4 -1.55 1.58 22.08
C SER A 4 -3.04 1.93 22.15
N ILE A 5 -3.87 1.20 21.41
CA ILE A 5 -5.33 1.38 21.40
C ILE A 5 -5.98 0.02 21.65
N GLY A 6 -6.51 -0.16 22.87
CA GLY A 6 -7.09 -1.44 23.27
C GLY A 6 -6.05 -2.56 23.23
N ASN A 7 -6.27 -3.54 22.36
CA ASN A 7 -5.41 -4.71 22.20
C ASN A 7 -4.31 -4.56 21.13
N TYR A 8 -4.15 -3.40 20.50
CA TYR A 8 -3.16 -3.18 19.45
C TYR A 8 -2.10 -2.17 19.87
N ASP A 9 -0.86 -2.48 19.52
CA ASP A 9 0.27 -1.56 19.60
C ASP A 9 0.79 -1.25 18.20
N TYR A 10 0.83 0.03 17.84
CA TYR A 10 1.40 0.52 16.59
C TYR A 10 2.63 1.36 16.85
N THR A 11 3.72 1.04 16.16
CA THR A 11 4.92 1.88 16.12
C THR A 11 5.01 2.57 14.76
N PHE A 12 5.11 3.90 14.79
CA PHE A 12 5.24 4.77 13.64
C PHE A 12 6.63 5.40 13.63
N ASP A 13 7.43 5.04 12.63
CA ASP A 13 8.78 5.55 12.47
C ASP A 13 8.90 6.37 11.19
N TRP A 14 9.54 7.53 11.33
CA TRP A 14 9.94 8.41 10.24
C TRP A 14 11.46 8.39 10.18
N GLU A 15 12.01 7.88 9.10
CA GLU A 15 13.44 7.77 8.90
C GLU A 15 13.88 8.68 7.77
N PHE A 16 14.81 9.58 8.09
CA PHE A 16 15.42 10.51 7.15
C PHE A 16 16.85 10.05 6.86
N GLN A 17 17.16 9.88 5.57
CA GLN A 17 18.47 9.44 5.12
C GLN A 17 19.23 10.57 4.44
N MET A 18 20.57 10.46 4.44
CA MET A 18 21.47 11.49 3.91
C MET A 18 21.40 11.65 2.38
N ASP A 19 20.79 10.68 1.68
CA ASP A 19 20.52 10.75 0.25
C ASP A 19 19.18 11.44 -0.09
N GLY A 20 18.46 11.93 0.94
CA GLY A 20 17.17 12.59 0.81
C GLY A 20 15.97 11.65 0.87
N LEU A 21 16.17 10.35 1.11
CA LEU A 21 15.06 9.42 1.27
C LEU A 21 14.36 9.62 2.62
N ASN A 22 13.03 9.76 2.57
CA ASN A 22 12.15 9.73 3.73
C ASN A 22 11.34 8.43 3.70
N ARG A 23 11.48 7.61 4.74
CA ARG A 23 10.79 6.33 4.86
C ARG A 23 9.85 6.35 6.07
N VAL A 24 8.58 6.10 5.80
CA VAL A 24 7.55 5.88 6.82
C VAL A 24 7.37 4.39 7.02
N ILE A 25 7.55 3.93 8.26
CA ILE A 25 7.37 2.53 8.64
C ILE A 25 6.29 2.47 9.71
N VAL A 26 5.35 1.54 9.51
CA VAL A 26 4.39 1.17 10.55
C VAL A 26 4.59 -0.31 10.84
N ALA A 27 4.79 -0.63 12.12
CA ALA A 27 4.73 -1.99 12.60
C ALA A 27 3.59 -2.12 13.62
N THR A 28 2.98 -3.30 13.65
CA THR A 28 1.90 -3.66 14.58
C THR A 28 2.35 -4.86 15.40
N SER A 29 1.97 -4.89 16.67
CA SER A 29 2.28 -5.98 17.59
C SER A 29 1.11 -6.20 18.56
N TRP A 30 1.40 -6.95 19.62
CA TRP A 30 0.52 -7.22 20.76
C TRP A 30 -0.52 -8.31 20.53
N MET A 31 -1.72 -8.12 21.07
CA MET A 31 -2.71 -9.17 21.29
C MET A 31 -3.74 -9.21 20.15
N LEU A 32 -4.04 -10.42 19.68
CA LEU A 32 -5.12 -10.62 18.72
C LEU A 32 -6.48 -10.27 19.33
N MET A 33 -7.38 -9.74 18.50
CA MET A 33 -8.80 -9.71 18.84
C MET A 33 -9.36 -11.12 18.72
N VAL A 34 -9.95 -11.61 19.81
CA VAL A 34 -10.38 -13.01 19.91
C VAL A 34 -11.88 -13.15 20.17
N LYS A 35 -12.43 -14.24 19.67
CA LYS A 35 -13.79 -14.72 19.96
C LYS A 35 -13.70 -16.07 20.66
N GLY A 36 -14.38 -16.20 21.80
CA GLY A 36 -14.50 -17.47 22.51
C GLY A 36 -15.38 -18.47 21.76
N THR A 37 -15.01 -19.75 21.78
CA THR A 37 -15.78 -20.84 21.18
C THR A 37 -15.69 -22.11 22.03
N SER A 38 -16.61 -23.07 21.83
CA SER A 38 -16.54 -24.37 22.49
C SER A 38 -15.59 -25.36 21.81
N TYR A 39 -15.03 -25.02 20.64
CA TYR A 39 -14.16 -25.91 19.87
C TYR A 39 -12.75 -25.97 20.47
N THR A 40 -12.21 -27.17 20.59
CA THR A 40 -10.83 -27.38 21.05
C THR A 40 -9.90 -27.81 19.92
N ASN A 41 -10.46 -28.27 18.78
CA ASN A 41 -9.68 -28.68 17.62
C ASN A 41 -10.21 -28.02 16.33
N VAL A 42 -9.31 -27.72 15.39
CA VAL A 42 -9.65 -27.21 14.05
C VAL A 42 -10.58 -28.16 13.27
N GLN A 43 -10.56 -29.47 13.54
CA GLN A 43 -11.49 -30.43 12.93
C GLN A 43 -12.94 -30.26 13.43
N ASP A 44 -13.14 -29.64 14.60
CA ASP A 44 -14.48 -29.40 15.17
C ASP A 44 -15.12 -28.11 14.62
N LEU A 45 -14.34 -27.25 13.95
CA LEU A 45 -14.81 -25.99 13.40
C LEU A 45 -15.91 -26.24 12.36
N ARG A 46 -17.06 -25.62 12.57
CA ARG A 46 -18.15 -25.59 11.61
C ARG A 46 -17.94 -24.45 10.61
N GLU A 47 -18.45 -24.62 9.39
CA GLU A 47 -18.31 -23.67 8.28
C GLU A 47 -18.64 -22.22 8.68
N LYS A 48 -19.77 -21.99 9.36
CA LYS A 48 -20.19 -20.63 9.78
C LYS A 48 -19.24 -19.93 10.74
N GLU A 49 -18.48 -20.69 11.54
CA GLU A 49 -17.51 -20.14 12.49
C GLU A 49 -16.14 -19.97 11.84
N ALA A 50 -15.83 -20.81 10.85
CA ALA A 50 -14.65 -20.64 10.00
C ALA A 50 -14.65 -19.31 9.22
N ASP A 51 -15.84 -18.79 8.89
CA ASP A 51 -15.99 -17.47 8.24
C ASP A 51 -15.50 -16.30 9.11
N SER A 52 -15.50 -16.45 10.45
CA SER A 52 -15.05 -15.40 11.36
C SER A 52 -13.54 -15.36 11.56
N GLY A 53 -12.86 -16.49 11.31
CA GLY A 53 -11.42 -16.62 11.39
C GLY A 53 -10.96 -18.00 11.90
N PRO A 54 -9.65 -18.26 11.90
CA PRO A 54 -9.11 -19.54 12.31
C PRO A 54 -9.18 -19.76 13.83
N LEU A 55 -9.31 -21.01 14.26
CA LEU A 55 -9.03 -21.41 15.64
C LEU A 55 -7.51 -21.35 15.85
N ILE A 56 -7.07 -20.46 16.73
CA ILE A 56 -5.63 -20.21 17.00
C ILE A 56 -5.16 -20.87 18.31
N SER A 57 -6.10 -21.26 19.16
CA SER A 57 -5.88 -22.04 20.39
C SER A 57 -7.18 -22.72 20.79
N GLU A 58 -7.13 -23.66 21.75
CA GLU A 58 -8.34 -24.28 22.29
C GLU A 58 -9.32 -23.20 22.76
N THR A 59 -10.58 -23.28 22.33
CA THR A 59 -11.66 -22.34 22.66
C THR A 59 -11.48 -20.90 22.15
N VAL A 60 -10.48 -20.63 21.30
CA VAL A 60 -10.13 -19.27 20.86
C VAL A 60 -10.04 -19.15 19.34
N ILE A 61 -10.97 -18.40 18.75
CA ILE A 61 -10.92 -17.97 17.34
C ILE A 61 -10.25 -16.61 17.24
N GLY A 62 -9.26 -16.48 16.35
CA GLY A 62 -8.67 -15.19 15.99
C GLY A 62 -9.50 -14.54 14.91
N VAL A 63 -10.16 -13.41 15.21
CA VAL A 63 -11.10 -12.79 14.28
C VAL A 63 -10.33 -12.12 13.14
N VAL A 64 -10.70 -12.41 11.88
CA VAL A 64 -10.09 -11.77 10.71
C VAL A 64 -10.57 -10.33 10.61
N HIS A 65 -9.62 -9.41 10.46
CA HIS A 65 -9.88 -7.98 10.32
C HIS A 65 -8.72 -7.30 9.58
N ASP A 66 -8.97 -6.12 9.04
CA ASP A 66 -7.99 -5.33 8.30
C ASP A 66 -7.49 -4.12 9.08
N HIS A 67 -6.30 -3.65 8.72
CA HIS A 67 -5.71 -2.42 9.24
C HIS A 67 -5.45 -1.46 8.07
N PHE A 68 -6.21 -0.38 7.98
CA PHE A 68 -6.00 0.67 6.98
C PHE A 68 -5.47 1.93 7.67
N LEU A 69 -4.31 2.40 7.22
CA LEU A 69 -3.70 3.63 7.69
C LEU A 69 -3.65 4.66 6.57
N SER A 70 -3.94 5.92 6.89
CA SER A 70 -3.90 7.04 5.95
C SER A 70 -2.95 8.11 6.46
N PHE A 71 -2.08 8.60 5.58
CA PHE A 71 -1.12 9.65 5.89
C PHE A 71 -1.53 10.95 5.21
N HIS A 72 -1.43 12.04 5.95
CA HIS A 72 -1.44 13.38 5.38
C HIS A 72 0.00 13.76 5.05
N LEU A 73 0.30 13.91 3.76
CA LEU A 73 1.61 14.29 3.24
C LEU A 73 1.47 15.62 2.50
N ASP A 74 1.62 16.72 3.22
CA ASP A 74 1.68 18.06 2.63
C ASP A 74 3.10 18.33 2.15
N MET A 75 3.30 18.34 0.84
CA MET A 75 4.63 18.36 0.23
C MET A 75 4.80 19.60 -0.63
N ASP A 76 5.65 20.51 -0.16
CA ASP A 76 6.09 21.73 -0.85
C ASP A 76 7.44 21.49 -1.53
N ILE A 77 7.42 20.83 -2.68
CA ILE A 77 8.65 20.51 -3.42
C ILE A 77 9.27 21.81 -3.93
N ASP A 78 10.40 22.19 -3.34
CA ASP A 78 11.14 23.43 -3.67
C ASP A 78 10.26 24.70 -3.64
N GLY A 79 9.32 24.75 -2.69
CA GLY A 79 8.39 25.87 -2.46
C GLY A 79 6.91 25.53 -2.67
N LEU A 80 6.06 26.49 -2.29
CA LEU A 80 4.59 26.31 -2.19
C LEU A 80 3.87 26.31 -3.54
N ALA A 81 4.46 26.92 -4.57
CA ALA A 81 3.73 27.29 -5.78
C ALA A 81 3.82 26.22 -6.87
N ASN A 82 2.68 25.94 -7.50
CA ASN A 82 2.54 25.18 -8.75
C ASN A 82 3.07 23.72 -8.73
N ASN A 83 3.19 23.08 -7.57
CA ASN A 83 3.50 21.66 -7.54
C ASN A 83 2.45 20.84 -8.31
N SER A 84 2.90 19.77 -8.97
CA SER A 84 2.06 18.93 -9.85
C SER A 84 2.26 17.45 -9.55
N PHE A 85 1.17 16.70 -9.52
CA PHE A 85 1.20 15.24 -9.42
C PHE A 85 1.32 14.60 -10.81
N VAL A 86 2.37 13.82 -11.02
CA VAL A 86 2.72 13.21 -12.30
C VAL A 86 2.75 11.70 -12.18
N LYS A 87 1.93 11.04 -13.02
CA LYS A 87 1.94 9.59 -13.21
C LYS A 87 2.90 9.25 -14.33
N VAL A 88 3.92 8.46 -14.04
CA VAL A 88 4.96 8.03 -14.98
C VAL A 88 4.70 6.57 -15.33
N HIS A 89 4.06 6.34 -16.47
CA HIS A 89 3.66 5.02 -16.96
C HIS A 89 4.82 4.35 -17.71
N LEU A 90 5.10 3.09 -17.39
CA LEU A 90 6.02 2.24 -18.14
C LEU A 90 5.25 1.35 -19.11
N GLU A 91 5.15 1.79 -20.36
CA GLU A 91 4.34 1.13 -21.39
C GLU A 91 5.19 0.26 -22.31
N LYS A 92 4.68 -0.92 -22.66
CA LYS A 92 5.27 -1.74 -23.73
C LYS A 92 5.00 -1.08 -25.10
N GLN A 93 6.06 -0.73 -25.79
CA GLN A 93 6.02 -0.26 -27.18
C GLN A 93 6.48 -1.37 -28.11
N SER A 94 5.57 -1.88 -28.94
CA SER A 94 5.91 -2.80 -30.03
C SER A 94 6.55 -2.05 -31.20
N LEU A 95 7.50 -2.71 -31.87
CA LEU A 95 8.18 -2.21 -33.06
C LEU A 95 7.58 -2.85 -34.32
N PRO A 96 7.48 -2.11 -35.45
CA PRO A 96 7.06 -2.69 -36.71
C PRO A 96 8.03 -3.79 -37.19
N PRO A 97 7.53 -4.83 -37.88
CA PRO A 97 8.39 -5.85 -38.48
C PRO A 97 9.50 -5.25 -39.36
N GLY A 98 10.70 -5.83 -39.30
CA GLY A 98 11.83 -5.43 -40.14
C GLY A 98 12.62 -4.19 -39.69
N LYS A 99 12.13 -3.42 -38.71
CA LYS A 99 12.87 -2.23 -38.20
C LYS A 99 13.94 -2.54 -37.16
N SER A 100 13.84 -3.68 -36.47
CA SER A 100 14.82 -4.13 -35.47
C SER A 100 14.70 -5.62 -35.23
N ARG A 101 15.77 -6.26 -34.74
CA ARG A 101 15.70 -7.62 -34.16
C ARG A 101 14.88 -7.65 -32.87
N ARG A 102 14.82 -6.55 -32.12
CA ARG A 102 13.92 -6.45 -30.96
C ARG A 102 12.49 -6.20 -31.41
N THR A 103 11.55 -6.94 -30.84
CA THR A 103 10.12 -6.83 -31.16
C THR A 103 9.40 -5.76 -30.33
N SER A 104 9.94 -5.40 -29.17
CA SER A 104 9.37 -4.36 -28.29
C SER A 104 10.42 -3.82 -27.30
N TYR A 105 10.05 -2.75 -26.60
CA TYR A 105 10.78 -2.16 -25.48
C TYR A 105 9.81 -1.44 -24.53
N LEU A 106 10.28 -1.06 -23.35
CA LEU A 106 9.51 -0.21 -22.43
C LEU A 106 9.75 1.27 -22.74
N LYS A 107 8.67 2.02 -22.88
CA LYS A 107 8.67 3.46 -23.10
C LYS A 107 7.99 4.15 -21.92
N VAL A 108 8.54 5.28 -21.52
CA VAL A 108 7.95 6.12 -20.47
C VAL A 108 6.93 7.08 -21.09
N LYS A 109 5.72 7.14 -20.53
CA LYS A 109 4.75 8.22 -20.77
C LYS A 109 4.42 8.92 -19.46
N LYS A 110 4.34 10.26 -19.49
CA LYS A 110 4.03 11.08 -18.31
C LYS A 110 2.64 11.69 -18.44
N TYR A 111 1.85 11.59 -17.38
CA TYR A 111 0.51 12.15 -17.30
C TYR A 111 0.44 13.06 -16.07
N VAL A 112 0.20 14.34 -16.29
CA VAL A 112 -0.01 15.32 -15.21
C VAL A 112 -1.48 15.28 -14.82
N ALA A 113 -1.79 15.00 -13.55
CA ALA A 113 -3.14 15.08 -13.05
C ALA A 113 -3.67 16.52 -13.19
N LYS A 114 -4.87 16.69 -13.75
CA LYS A 114 -5.49 18.01 -13.96
C LYS A 114 -6.58 18.31 -12.96
N THR A 115 -7.13 17.26 -12.37
CA THR A 115 -8.17 17.29 -11.34
C THR A 115 -7.80 16.37 -10.19
N GLU A 116 -8.42 16.56 -9.03
CA GLU A 116 -8.26 15.67 -7.87
C GLU A 116 -8.61 14.21 -8.23
N LYS A 117 -9.66 14.02 -9.02
CA LYS A 117 -10.09 12.69 -9.47
C LYS A 117 -9.02 11.99 -10.32
N ASP A 118 -8.23 12.72 -11.11
CA ASP A 118 -7.13 12.14 -11.88
C ASP A 118 -5.99 11.61 -11.01
N ALA A 119 -5.91 12.08 -9.75
CA ALA A 119 -4.94 11.69 -8.74
C ALA A 119 -5.46 10.58 -7.80
N HIS A 120 -6.68 10.07 -8.00
CA HIS A 120 -7.15 8.88 -7.29
C HIS A 120 -6.53 7.62 -7.91
N ILE A 121 -5.57 7.02 -7.21
CA ILE A 121 -4.78 5.90 -7.73
C ILE A 121 -5.17 4.58 -7.04
N LYS A 122 -5.51 3.58 -7.86
CA LYS A 122 -5.51 2.18 -7.43
C LYS A 122 -4.19 1.55 -7.88
N LEU A 123 -3.34 1.17 -6.93
CA LEU A 123 -2.07 0.53 -7.23
C LEU A 123 -2.29 -0.83 -7.90
N SER A 124 -1.48 -1.15 -8.91
CA SER A 124 -1.52 -2.41 -9.64
C SER A 124 -0.11 -2.86 -10.00
N MET A 125 0.22 -4.13 -9.76
CA MET A 125 1.48 -4.71 -10.20
C MET A 125 1.49 -5.04 -11.70
N TYR A 126 0.31 -5.16 -12.32
CA TYR A 126 0.16 -5.47 -13.75
C TYR A 126 0.14 -4.22 -14.64
N ASP A 127 0.02 -3.04 -14.04
CA ASP A 127 -0.03 -1.74 -14.73
C ASP A 127 0.95 -0.78 -14.03
N PRO A 128 2.25 -0.81 -14.40
CA PRO A 128 3.32 -0.23 -13.60
C PRO A 128 3.47 1.28 -13.80
N TYR A 129 3.25 2.04 -12.73
CA TYR A 129 3.49 3.48 -12.66
C TYR A 129 4.49 3.84 -11.57
N LYS A 130 5.22 4.93 -11.80
CA LYS A 130 5.82 5.73 -10.72
C LYS A 130 5.00 7.00 -10.51
N PHE A 131 4.90 7.44 -9.26
CA PHE A 131 4.13 8.63 -8.87
C PHE A 131 5.08 9.67 -8.33
N HIS A 132 5.05 10.85 -8.94
CA HIS A 132 5.98 11.92 -8.61
C HIS A 132 5.15 13.15 -8.23
N LEU A 133 5.53 13.82 -7.14
CA LEU A 133 5.18 15.22 -6.95
C LEU A 133 6.37 16.06 -7.38
N VAL A 134 6.14 17.06 -8.23
CA VAL A 134 7.21 17.86 -8.83
C VAL A 134 6.90 19.34 -8.75
N ASN A 135 7.93 20.16 -8.63
CA ASN A 135 7.89 21.57 -8.96
C ASN A 135 8.22 21.74 -10.47
N PRO A 136 7.31 22.27 -11.30
CA PRO A 136 7.53 22.43 -12.73
C PRO A 136 8.12 23.79 -13.12
N ASN A 137 8.31 24.72 -12.16
CA ASN A 137 8.83 26.06 -12.42
C ASN A 137 10.32 26.05 -12.79
#